data_AF-A0A9Q3P8K1-F1
#
_entry.id   AF-A0A9Q3P8K1-F1
#
_cell.length_a   1.000
_cell.length_b   1.000
_cell.length_c   1.000
_cell.angle_alpha   90.00
_cell.angle_beta   90.00
_cell.angle_gamma   90.00
#
_symmetry.space_group_name_H-M   'P 1'
#
loop_
_entity.id
_entity.type
_entity.pdbx_description
1 polymer ?
#
loop_
_entity_poly.entity_id
_entity_poly.type
_entity_poly.pdbx_seq_one_letter_code
_entity_poly.pdbx_strand_id
1 'polypeptide(L)'
;MYSSTEKSFKDNWTKLQKQVENPEVLQYLENTWLPLKEYYVPAWTNHHAHLGVGSTSRVEGAHVMVKLWLKKSTGTLLEAVRALHMAFRKQFIEIINRISKEMIVHVNNFPPHICALNGKVSHYALQMAFEKFQNQISSQ
;
A
#
# COMPACT_ATOMS: atom_id res chain seq x y z
N MET A 1 4.44 -3.38 16.12
CA MET A 1 3.32 -2.40 16.01
C MET A 1 2.13 -2.90 15.19
N TYR A 2 2.16 -4.11 14.61
CA TYR A 2 0.96 -4.72 14.03
C TYR A 2 0.21 -5.50 15.11
N SER A 3 -0.72 -4.84 15.78
CA SER A 3 -1.65 -5.47 16.70
C SER A 3 -3.05 -5.20 16.17
N SER A 4 -3.67 -6.21 15.56
CA SER A 4 -4.99 -6.10 14.92
C SER A 4 -6.15 -6.16 15.92
N THR A 5 -5.87 -6.53 17.17
CA THR A 5 -6.85 -6.59 18.27
C THR A 5 -6.28 -5.94 19.52
N GLU A 6 -7.14 -5.39 20.39
CA GLU A 6 -6.69 -4.79 21.65
C GLU A 6 -5.94 -5.80 22.54
N LYS A 7 -6.38 -7.06 22.52
CA LYS A 7 -5.70 -8.15 23.25
C LYS A 7 -4.27 -8.35 22.74
N SER A 8 -4.09 -8.46 21.43
CA SER A 8 -2.74 -8.57 20.83
C SER A 8 -1.89 -7.33 21.10
N PHE A 9 -2.50 -6.15 21.21
CA PHE A 9 -1.78 -4.93 21.60
C PHE A 9 -1.28 -5.01 23.04
N LYS A 10 -2.14 -5.39 23.98
CA LYS A 10 -1.74 -5.55 25.40
C LYS A 10 -0.62 -6.59 25.55
N ASP A 11 -0.76 -7.74 24.89
CA ASP A 11 0.26 -8.80 24.94
C ASP A 11 1.61 -8.32 24.36
N ASN A 12 1.58 -7.61 23.24
CA ASN A 12 2.78 -7.04 22.62
C ASN A 12 3.40 -5.90 23.44
N TRP A 13 2.58 -5.09 24.11
CA TRP A 13 3.03 -4.03 25.01
C TRP A 13 3.76 -4.61 26.23
N THR A 14 3.21 -5.65 26.87
CA THR A 14 3.88 -6.34 27.97
C THR A 14 5.19 -7.01 27.54
N LYS A 15 5.25 -7.56 26.31
CA LYS A 15 6.51 -8.09 25.77
C LYS A 15 7.54 -6.99 25.56
N LEU A 16 7.13 -5.83 25.02
CA LEU A 16 8.00 -4.68 24.82
C LEU A 16 8.59 -4.17 26.14
N GLN A 17 7.76 -4.03 27.18
CA GLN A 17 8.20 -3.62 28.52
C GLN A 17 9.28 -4.54 29.11
N LYS A 18 9.27 -5.84 28.76
CA LYS A 18 10.28 -6.80 29.21
C LYS A 18 11.56 -6.79 28.36
N GLN A 19 11.49 -6.32 27.11
CA GLN A 19 12.61 -6.30 26.17
C GLN A 19 13.39 -4.99 26.18
N VAL A 20 12.76 -3.88 26.58
CA VAL A 20 13.42 -2.59 26.62
C VAL A 20 14.20 -2.46 27.92
N GLU A 21 15.53 -2.40 27.80
CA GLU A 21 16.44 -2.29 28.95
C GLU A 21 16.52 -0.85 29.50
N ASN A 22 16.21 0.17 28.68
CA ASN A 22 16.28 1.57 29.08
C ASN A 22 14.92 2.10 29.60
N PRO A 23 14.81 2.45 30.90
CA PRO A 23 13.58 2.96 31.49
C PRO A 23 13.09 4.29 30.88
N GLU A 24 14.01 5.16 30.44
CA GLU A 24 13.65 6.45 29.84
C GLU A 24 12.91 6.26 28.50
N VAL A 25 13.29 5.23 27.74
CA VAL A 25 12.62 4.88 26.48
C VAL A 25 11.19 4.39 26.76
N LEU A 26 10.99 3.57 27.79
CA LEU A 26 9.65 3.14 28.20
C LEU A 26 8.80 4.32 28.65
N GLN A 27 9.34 5.20 29.49
CA GLN A 27 8.65 6.39 29.95
C GLN A 27 8.27 7.31 28.79
N TYR A 28 9.17 7.49 27.81
CA TYR A 28 8.88 8.27 26.62
C TYR A 28 7.73 7.66 25.79
N LEU A 29 7.75 6.35 25.57
CA LEU A 29 6.71 5.65 24.82
C LEU A 29 5.35 5.73 25.55
N GLU A 30 5.33 5.57 26.88
CA GLU A 30 4.13 5.67 27.70
C GLU A 30 3.53 7.07 27.72
N ASN A 31 4.36 8.11 27.79
CA ASN A 31 3.88 9.48 27.90
C ASN A 31 3.55 10.11 26.55
N THR A 32 4.25 9.71 25.47
CA THR A 32 4.14 10.36 24.16
C THR A 32 3.29 9.55 23.19
N TRP A 33 3.56 8.26 23.07
CA TRP A 33 3.03 7.44 21.99
C TRP A 33 1.78 6.67 22.42
N LEU A 34 1.79 6.06 23.62
CA LEU A 34 0.66 5.28 24.13
C LEU A 34 -0.68 6.06 24.19
N PRO A 35 -0.72 7.37 24.51
CA PRO A 35 -1.95 8.16 24.45
C PRO A 35 -2.46 8.31 23.02
N LEU A 36 -1.56 8.30 22.03
CA LEU A 36 -1.86 8.46 20.61
C LEU A 36 -2.15 7.12 19.90
N LYS A 37 -2.18 6.00 20.61
CA LYS A 37 -2.33 4.65 20.03
C LYS A 37 -3.52 4.51 19.09
N GLU A 38 -4.60 5.23 19.33
CA GLU A 38 -5.83 5.18 18.52
C GLU A 38 -5.65 5.77 17.12
N TYR A 39 -4.59 6.55 16.89
CA TYR A 39 -4.29 7.16 15.59
C TYR A 39 -3.44 6.29 14.68
N TYR A 40 -2.73 5.28 15.20
CA TYR A 40 -1.76 4.52 14.41
C TYR A 40 -1.75 3.00 14.65
N VAL A 41 -2.37 2.49 15.72
CA VAL A 41 -2.39 1.05 15.98
C VAL A 41 -3.60 0.41 15.28
N PRO A 42 -3.41 -0.65 14.48
CA PRO A 42 -4.48 -1.29 13.71
C PRO A 42 -5.71 -1.71 14.52
N ALA A 43 -5.53 -2.12 15.78
CA ALA A 43 -6.61 -2.46 16.70
C ALA A 43 -7.65 -1.35 16.86
N TRP A 44 -7.24 -0.08 16.71
CA TRP A 44 -8.10 1.10 16.84
C TRP A 44 -8.27 1.88 15.54
N THR A 45 -7.35 1.77 14.58
CA THR A 45 -7.44 2.50 13.30
C THR A 45 -8.17 1.74 12.20
N ASN A 46 -8.23 0.41 12.27
CA ASN A 46 -8.79 -0.41 11.18
C ASN A 46 -10.32 -0.53 11.21
N HIS A 47 -11.01 0.37 11.91
CA HIS A 47 -12.47 0.51 11.88
C HIS A 47 -12.96 1.10 10.55
N HIS A 48 -12.08 1.77 9.82
CA HIS A 48 -12.38 2.38 8.53
C HIS A 48 -11.44 1.85 7.45
N ALA A 49 -11.96 1.75 6.22
CA ALA A 49 -11.18 1.34 5.07
C ALA A 49 -10.10 2.40 4.78
N HIS A 50 -8.90 2.20 5.30
CA HIS A 50 -7.75 3.09 5.08
C HIS A 50 -7.16 2.97 3.66
N LEU A 51 -7.81 2.23 2.74
CA LEU A 51 -7.42 2.02 1.33
C LEU A 51 -5.94 1.62 1.14
N GLY A 52 -5.36 0.93 2.14
CA GLY A 52 -3.95 0.56 2.17
C GLY A 52 -2.96 1.70 2.50
N VAL A 53 -3.45 2.84 2.99
CA VAL A 53 -2.64 3.93 3.57
C VAL A 53 -2.35 3.58 5.04
N GLY A 54 -1.47 2.61 5.26
CA GLY A 54 -0.99 2.22 6.60
C GLY A 54 0.47 2.61 6.87
N SER A 55 1.15 3.19 5.87
CA SER A 55 2.57 3.53 5.92
C SER A 55 2.86 4.84 5.20
N THR A 56 3.96 5.49 5.58
CA THR A 56 4.46 6.71 4.93
C THR A 56 4.98 6.44 3.52
N SER A 57 5.22 5.18 3.14
CA SER A 57 5.84 4.81 1.86
C SER A 57 5.12 5.35 0.62
N ARG A 58 3.78 5.42 0.63
CA ARG A 58 3.01 6.02 -0.48
C ARG A 58 3.25 7.53 -0.59
N VAL A 59 3.27 8.22 0.55
CA VAL A 59 3.54 9.67 0.62
C VAL A 59 4.98 9.95 0.20
N GLU A 60 5.94 9.16 0.70
CA GLU A 60 7.34 9.27 0.33
C GLU A 60 7.55 9.03 -1.17
N GLY A 61 6.92 8.00 -1.74
CA GLY A 61 6.97 7.72 -3.18
C GLY A 61 6.40 8.88 -4.01
N ALA A 62 5.27 9.45 -3.60
CA ALA A 62 4.71 10.64 -4.25
C ALA A 62 5.66 11.83 -4.15
N HIS A 63 6.30 12.03 -3.00
CA HIS A 63 7.23 13.13 -2.78
C HIS A 63 8.52 12.97 -3.63
N VAL A 64 9.07 11.75 -3.72
CA VAL A 64 10.20 11.41 -4.60
C VAL A 64 9.85 11.68 -6.05
N MET A 65 8.67 11.25 -6.49
CA MET A 65 8.18 11.48 -7.84
C MET A 65 8.10 12.98 -8.15
N VAL A 66 7.47 13.79 -7.29
CA VAL A 66 7.37 15.24 -7.48
C VAL A 66 8.77 15.87 -7.58
N LYS A 67 9.69 15.52 -6.68
CA LYS A 67 11.07 16.03 -6.71
C LYS A 67 11.80 15.69 -8.02
N LEU A 68 11.64 14.47 -8.52
CA LEU A 68 12.24 14.03 -9.79
C LEU A 68 11.79 14.89 -10.97
N TRP A 69 10.52 15.30 -10.98
CA TRP A 69 9.95 16.14 -12.03
C TRP A 69 10.32 17.62 -11.89
N LEU A 70 10.41 18.14 -10.66
CA LEU A 70 10.83 19.51 -10.41
C LEU A 70 12.31 19.74 -10.76
N LYS A 71 13.17 18.72 -10.62
CA LYS A 71 14.62 18.69 -10.94
C LYS A 71 15.52 19.67 -10.18
N LYS A 72 15.00 20.81 -9.73
CA LYS A 72 15.71 21.87 -9.00
C LYS A 72 14.84 22.37 -7.85
N SER A 73 15.48 22.75 -6.74
CA SER A 73 14.82 23.36 -5.58
C SER A 73 14.58 24.87 -5.74
N THR A 74 15.16 25.47 -6.78
CA THR A 74 15.04 26.89 -7.11
C THR A 74 14.36 27.06 -8.47
N GLY A 75 13.23 27.77 -8.50
CA GLY A 75 12.46 27.95 -9.72
C GLY A 75 11.23 28.82 -9.47
N THR A 76 10.59 29.24 -10.56
CA THR A 76 9.34 29.99 -10.49
C THR A 76 8.17 29.05 -10.23
N LEU A 77 7.09 29.57 -9.64
CA LEU A 77 5.85 28.81 -9.47
C LEU A 77 5.31 28.26 -10.80
N LEU A 78 5.46 29.03 -11.89
CA LEU A 78 5.03 28.63 -13.23
C LEU A 78 5.79 27.40 -13.75
N GLU A 79 7.11 27.33 -13.53
CA GLU A 79 7.91 26.16 -13.87
C GLU A 79 7.48 24.93 -13.08
N ALA A 80 7.23 25.09 -11.77
CA ALA A 80 6.78 24.01 -10.90
C ALA A 80 5.42 23.45 -11.34
N VAL A 81 4.45 24.33 -11.62
CA VAL A 81 3.11 23.92 -12.09
C VAL A 81 3.19 23.19 -13.44
N ARG A 82 4.01 23.67 -14.38
CA ARG A 82 4.22 23.00 -15.68
C ARG A 82 4.84 21.62 -15.51
N ALA A 83 5.87 21.50 -14.66
CA ALA A 83 6.52 20.23 -14.38
C ALA A 83 5.55 19.21 -13.77
N LEU A 84 4.73 19.63 -12.80
CA LEU A 84 3.69 18.80 -12.20
C LEU A 84 2.63 18.38 -13.21
N HIS A 85 2.17 19.29 -14.07
CA HIS A 85 1.21 18.95 -15.13
C HIS A 85 1.77 17.87 -16.08
N MET A 86 3.02 18.00 -16.49
CA MET A 86 3.70 16.99 -17.32
C MET A 86 3.82 15.65 -16.59
N ALA A 87 4.14 15.68 -15.29
CA ALA A 87 4.24 14.49 -14.46
C ALA A 87 2.92 13.72 -14.40
N PHE A 88 1.82 14.41 -14.09
CA PHE A 88 0.49 13.81 -14.04
C PHE A 88 0.05 13.30 -15.39
N ARG A 89 0.29 14.06 -16.47
CA ARG A 89 -0.04 13.62 -17.83
C ARG A 89 0.73 12.35 -18.20
N LYS A 90 2.02 12.25 -17.88
CA LYS A 90 2.81 11.04 -18.15
C LYS A 90 2.27 9.84 -17.37
N GLN A 91 2.01 10.00 -16.07
CA GLN A 91 1.45 8.92 -15.25
C GLN A 91 0.09 8.45 -15.75
N PHE A 92 -0.77 9.40 -16.14
CA PHE A 92 -2.08 9.07 -16.70
C PHE A 92 -1.94 8.23 -17.97
N ILE A 93 -1.10 8.67 -18.92
CA ILE A 93 -0.83 7.94 -20.16
C ILE A 93 -0.25 6.55 -19.87
N GLU A 94 0.67 6.44 -18.90
CA GLU A 94 1.28 5.16 -18.51
C GLU A 94 0.24 4.18 -17.96
N ILE A 95 -0.67 4.66 -17.10
CA ILE A 95 -1.77 3.84 -16.55
C ILE A 95 -2.68 3.37 -17.68
N ILE A 96 -3.11 4.27 -18.57
CA ILE A 96 -3.96 3.92 -19.72
C ILE A 96 -3.26 2.90 -20.61
N ASN A 97 -1.99 3.12 -20.96
CA ASN A 97 -1.21 2.19 -21.77
C ASN A 97 -1.10 0.81 -21.11
N ARG A 98 -0.90 0.75 -19.78
CA ARG A 98 -0.87 -0.51 -19.04
C ARG A 98 -2.21 -1.23 -19.12
N ILE A 99 -3.32 -0.53 -18.88
CA ILE A 99 -4.67 -1.10 -18.98
C ILE A 99 -4.93 -1.60 -20.39
N SER A 100 -4.68 -0.79 -21.42
CA SER A 100 -4.86 -1.19 -22.82
C SER A 100 -3.99 -2.38 -23.19
N LYS A 101 -2.75 -2.44 -22.68
CA LYS A 101 -1.86 -3.59 -22.88
C LYS A 101 -2.44 -4.85 -22.23
N GLU A 102 -2.94 -4.77 -21.00
CA GLU A 102 -3.57 -5.90 -20.32
C GLU A 102 -4.85 -6.38 -21.04
N MET A 103 -5.58 -5.45 -21.68
CA MET A 103 -6.76 -5.79 -22.46
C MET A 103 -6.44 -6.60 -23.72
N ILE A 104 -5.33 -6.29 -24.38
CA ILE A 104 -4.93 -6.90 -25.66
C ILE A 104 -4.08 -8.16 -25.44
N VAL A 105 -3.18 -8.12 -24.46
CA VAL A 105 -2.26 -9.23 -24.18
C VAL A 105 -2.99 -10.24 -23.31
N HIS A 106 -3.22 -11.43 -23.84
CA HIS A 106 -3.87 -12.51 -23.11
C HIS A 106 -2.85 -13.41 -22.42
N VAL A 107 -3.17 -13.83 -21.20
CA VAL A 107 -2.39 -14.83 -20.48
C VAL A 107 -2.96 -16.20 -20.81
N ASN A 108 -2.12 -17.07 -21.41
CA ASN A 108 -2.56 -18.35 -21.98
C ASN A 108 -2.34 -19.55 -21.06
N ASN A 109 -1.71 -19.37 -19.90
CA ASN A 109 -1.33 -20.45 -18.98
C ASN A 109 -2.45 -20.78 -17.96
N PHE A 110 -3.71 -20.50 -18.28
CA PHE A 110 -4.85 -20.74 -17.39
C PHE A 110 -5.88 -21.69 -18.01
N PRO A 111 -6.72 -22.35 -17.19
CA PRO A 111 -7.85 -23.14 -17.68
C PRO A 111 -8.79 -22.33 -18.58
N PRO A 112 -9.50 -22.97 -19.54
CA PRO A 112 -10.34 -22.27 -20.52
C PRO A 112 -11.38 -21.29 -19.92
N HIS A 113 -11.98 -21.65 -18.79
CA HIS A 113 -12.98 -20.82 -18.13
C HIS A 113 -12.38 -19.56 -17.47
N ILE A 114 -11.11 -19.59 -17.05
CA ILE A 114 -10.39 -18.40 -16.56
C ILE A 114 -9.85 -17.60 -17.75
N CYS A 115 -9.34 -18.26 -18.78
CA CYS A 115 -8.92 -17.61 -20.03
C CYS A 115 -10.06 -16.82 -20.69
N ALA A 116 -11.33 -17.22 -20.53
CA ALA A 116 -12.50 -16.49 -21.02
C ALA A 116 -12.72 -15.10 -20.37
N LEU A 117 -12.01 -14.81 -19.28
CA LEU A 117 -12.01 -13.52 -18.58
C LEU A 117 -10.89 -12.58 -19.06
N ASN A 118 -9.95 -13.07 -19.90
CA ASN A 118 -8.94 -12.24 -20.52
C ASN A 118 -9.58 -11.03 -21.22
N GLY A 119 -8.94 -9.86 -21.09
CA GLY A 119 -9.44 -8.61 -21.66
C GLY A 119 -10.65 -7.99 -20.95
N LYS A 120 -11.28 -8.70 -20.00
CA LYS A 120 -12.42 -8.20 -19.20
C LYS A 120 -12.03 -7.81 -17.79
N VAL A 121 -10.98 -8.42 -17.25
CA VAL A 121 -10.43 -8.14 -15.92
C VAL A 121 -8.92 -8.00 -16.01
N SER A 122 -8.30 -7.40 -14.99
CA SER A 122 -6.84 -7.22 -14.94
C SER A 122 -6.10 -8.56 -14.86
N HIS A 123 -4.84 -8.58 -15.31
CA HIS A 123 -3.99 -9.78 -15.21
C HIS A 123 -3.83 -10.25 -13.76
N TYR A 124 -3.76 -9.31 -12.82
CA TYR A 124 -3.71 -9.61 -11.39
C TYR A 124 -4.97 -10.35 -10.92
N ALA A 125 -6.16 -9.90 -11.33
CA ALA A 125 -7.41 -10.56 -10.96
C ALA A 125 -7.52 -11.98 -11.56
N LEU A 126 -7.03 -12.19 -12.79
CA LEU A 126 -6.94 -13.53 -13.40
C LEU A 126 -6.06 -14.46 -12.57
N GLN A 127 -4.89 -13.98 -12.15
CA GLN A 127 -3.97 -14.76 -11.33
C GLN A 127 -4.60 -15.13 -9.98
N MET A 128 -5.27 -14.18 -9.31
CA MET A 128 -5.98 -14.47 -8.07
C MET A 128 -7.11 -15.49 -8.25
N ALA A 129 -7.84 -15.41 -9.37
CA ALA A 129 -8.89 -16.37 -9.69
C ALA A 129 -8.30 -17.78 -9.90
N PHE A 130 -7.17 -17.86 -10.59
CA PHE A 130 -6.45 -19.12 -10.80
C PHE A 130 -5.91 -19.73 -9.52
N GLU A 131 -5.28 -18.94 -8.64
CA GLU A 131 -4.79 -19.39 -7.34
C GLU A 131 -5.92 -19.98 -6.49
N LYS A 132 -7.09 -19.31 -6.45
CA LYS A 132 -8.27 -19.82 -5.75
C LYS A 132 -8.81 -21.12 -6.34
N PHE A 133 -8.84 -21.21 -7.67
CA PHE A 133 -9.28 -22.42 -8.38
C PHE A 133 -8.36 -23.61 -8.06
N GLN A 134 -7.03 -23.41 -8.06
CA GLN A 134 -6.07 -24.45 -7.69
C GLN A 134 -6.27 -24.91 -6.23
N ASN A 135 -6.41 -23.97 -5.29
CA ASN A 135 -6.59 -24.30 -3.87
C ASN A 135 -7.87 -25.11 -3.61
N GLN A 136 -8.94 -24.90 -4.38
CA GLN A 136 -10.17 -25.68 -4.27
C GLN A 136 -10.00 -27.12 -4.79
N ILE A 137 -9.24 -27.31 -5.88
CA ILE A 137 -8.95 -28.65 -6.40
C ILE A 137 -8.03 -29.43 -5.46
N SER A 138 -7.03 -28.78 -4.86
CA SER A 138 -6.10 -29.43 -3.93
C SER A 138 -6.69 -29.74 -2.55
N SER A 139 -7.88 -29.22 -2.25
CA SER A 139 -8.60 -29.46 -0.99
C SER A 139 -9.67 -30.58 -1.12
N GLN A 140 -9.79 -31.21 -2.28
CA GLN A 140 -10.65 -32.37 -2.56
C GLN A 140 -9.78 -33.63 -2.71
#